data_AF-A0AAV6FJ94-F1
#
_entry.id   AF-A0AAV6FJ94-F1
#
_cell.length_a   1.000
_cell.length_b   1.000
_cell.length_c   1.000
_cell.angle_alpha   90.00
_cell.angle_beta   90.00
_cell.angle_gamma   90.00
#
_symmetry.space_group_name_H-M   'P 1'
#
loop_
_entity.id
_entity.type
_entity.pdbx_description
1 polymer ?
#
loop_
_entity_poly.entity_id
_entity_poly.type
_entity_poly.pdbx_seq_one_letter_code
_entity_poly.pdbx_strand_id
1 'polypeptide(L)'
;RDLFIDGKSRDVRRLAEIQSVAGVSSFCTRELQKRCSSAPCANAGICKEGWNRYVCDCTGTGYLGPNCDIEATVLSYDGSMYLKIIMPRTLHTEAEDVALRFMSQRAYGLLMATTSKESADTLRLELDGGRVKLTVNLDCIRIDCNLSKGPEMLYAGQKLNDNEWHMVKVTRRGKNLQLTVDNITTEGQMTGAHTRLEFHNIETGIMTERRFISVVPSNFIGHLQGLTLNGAPYLDQCKNGDISHCELNARFGMRHIIADPVIFRSKGSYLALATLQAYASMHLFFQFKTTTADGLLLFNSGDGSDFIVVELVKGYIHYVFNLGNGPSLMKGNSDKPLNDNQWHNVVVSRDSNNVHTLKIDSRTVTQHSNGARNLDLKGPSTTCTEDSCSNQGVCLQQWEGFSCDCTMTSYGGTYCSDREYPQSLASEVQAAAVITLHAIGWLLLKHL
;
A
#
# COMPACT_ATOMS: atom_id res chain seq x y z
N ARG A 1 12.76 41.79 -19.45
CA ARG A 1 13.08 43.06 -20.15
C ARG A 1 13.34 42.75 -21.62
N ASP A 2 13.24 43.75 -22.49
CA ASP A 2 13.62 43.64 -23.91
C ASP A 2 12.88 42.52 -24.67
N LEU A 3 11.55 42.46 -24.52
CA LEU A 3 10.72 41.50 -25.24
C LEU A 3 10.48 42.00 -26.68
N PHE A 4 10.83 41.19 -27.66
CA PHE A 4 10.53 41.43 -29.07
C PHE A 4 9.67 40.28 -29.61
N ILE A 5 8.62 40.63 -30.35
CA ILE A 5 7.76 39.66 -31.06
C ILE A 5 7.74 40.09 -32.53
N ASP A 6 8.16 39.22 -33.43
CA ASP A 6 8.31 39.48 -34.87
C ASP A 6 9.13 40.76 -35.15
N GLY A 7 10.24 40.92 -34.41
CA GLY A 7 11.11 42.09 -34.51
C GLY A 7 10.56 43.39 -33.91
N LYS A 8 9.33 43.40 -33.38
CA LYS A 8 8.71 44.59 -32.76
C LYS A 8 8.90 44.56 -31.25
N SER A 9 9.43 45.65 -30.70
CA SER A 9 9.58 45.84 -29.25
C SER A 9 8.23 45.88 -28.54
N ARG A 10 8.14 45.23 -27.38
CA ARG A 10 6.96 45.19 -26.51
C ARG A 10 7.33 45.66 -25.10
N ASP A 11 6.65 46.72 -24.67
CA ASP A 11 6.81 47.27 -23.32
C ASP A 11 6.01 46.45 -22.29
N VAL A 12 6.67 45.42 -21.75
CA VAL A 12 6.09 44.51 -20.75
C VAL A 12 5.77 45.20 -19.42
N ARG A 13 6.45 46.30 -19.07
CA ARG A 13 6.16 47.05 -17.83
C ARG A 13 4.81 47.74 -17.96
N ARG A 14 4.64 48.52 -19.04
CA ARG A 14 3.39 49.23 -19.31
C ARG A 14 2.21 48.27 -19.43
N LEU A 15 2.41 47.10 -20.04
CA LEU A 15 1.38 46.07 -20.14
C LEU A 15 0.94 45.55 -18.76
N ALA A 16 1.87 45.28 -17.85
CA ALA A 16 1.56 44.80 -16.51
C ALA A 16 0.80 45.86 -15.68
N GLU A 17 1.18 47.14 -15.81
CA GLU A 17 0.52 48.26 -15.15
C GLU A 17 -0.93 48.43 -15.63
N ILE A 18 -1.16 48.41 -16.95
CA ILE A 18 -2.50 48.53 -17.54
C ILE A 18 -3.41 47.38 -17.10
N GLN A 19 -2.87 46.17 -17.03
CA GLN A 19 -3.61 44.97 -16.64
C GLN A 19 -3.76 44.84 -15.12
N SER A 20 -3.10 45.69 -14.31
CA SER A 20 -3.08 45.62 -12.85
C SER A 20 -2.73 44.21 -12.33
N VAL A 21 -1.72 43.58 -12.93
CA VAL A 21 -1.36 42.18 -12.64
C VAL A 21 -0.73 42.08 -11.25
N ALA A 22 -1.35 41.28 -10.37
CA ALA A 22 -0.81 40.99 -9.05
C ALA A 22 0.53 40.25 -9.13
N GLY A 23 1.47 40.58 -8.24
CA GLY A 23 2.77 39.91 -8.14
C GLY A 23 3.83 40.37 -9.16
N VAL A 24 3.55 41.40 -9.96
CA VAL A 24 4.52 41.97 -10.91
C VAL A 24 5.04 43.31 -10.40
N SER A 25 6.37 43.44 -10.31
CA SER A 25 7.06 44.69 -9.99
C SER A 25 7.65 45.32 -11.25
N SER A 26 7.65 46.65 -11.34
CA SER A 26 8.24 47.40 -12.45
C SER A 26 9.78 47.44 -12.41
N PHE A 27 10.40 46.91 -11.35
CA PHE A 27 11.84 46.87 -11.13
C PHE A 27 12.38 45.44 -11.04
N CYS A 28 13.61 45.25 -11.51
CA CYS A 28 14.38 44.01 -11.36
C CYS A 28 15.64 44.31 -10.55
N THR A 29 15.51 44.22 -9.23
CA THR A 29 16.62 44.37 -8.29
C THR A 29 16.89 43.02 -7.64
N ARG A 30 18.16 42.63 -7.53
CA ARG A 30 18.54 41.47 -6.72
C ARG A 30 18.78 41.94 -5.30
N GLU A 31 17.90 41.55 -4.39
CA GLU A 31 18.10 41.82 -2.97
C GLU A 31 19.30 41.03 -2.45
N LEU A 32 20.14 41.69 -1.64
CA LEU A 32 21.35 41.06 -1.09
C LEU A 32 21.08 40.35 0.24
N GLN A 33 19.97 40.68 0.90
CA GLN A 33 19.60 40.07 2.17
C GLN A 33 19.04 38.66 1.93
N LYS A 34 19.71 37.66 2.50
CA LYS A 34 19.23 36.28 2.53
C LYS A 34 17.95 36.18 3.35
N ARG A 35 16.85 35.77 2.72
CA ARG A 35 15.53 35.70 3.35
C ARG A 35 15.42 34.50 4.31
N CYS A 36 16.19 33.43 4.10
CA CYS A 36 16.24 32.28 4.98
C CYS A 36 17.01 32.52 6.28
N SER A 37 17.80 33.59 6.39
CA SER A 37 18.55 33.89 7.61
C SER A 37 17.67 34.21 8.82
N SER A 38 16.40 34.59 8.60
CA SER A 38 15.43 34.78 9.69
C SER A 38 14.72 33.49 10.13
N ALA A 39 15.11 32.32 9.60
CA ALA A 39 14.48 31.03 9.83
C ALA A 39 12.93 31.07 9.70
N PRO A 40 12.39 31.50 8.54
CA PRO A 40 10.95 31.74 8.39
C PRO A 40 10.09 30.47 8.35
N CYS A 41 10.70 29.30 8.11
CA CYS A 41 10.01 28.02 8.02
C CYS A 41 9.91 27.37 9.40
N ALA A 42 8.69 27.19 9.89
CA ALA A 42 8.40 26.52 11.15
C ALA A 42 8.53 25.00 11.03
N ASN A 43 8.42 24.29 12.17
CA ASN A 43 8.28 22.83 12.24
C ASN A 43 9.32 22.03 11.43
N ALA A 44 10.58 22.47 11.46
CA ALA A 44 11.69 21.88 10.72
C ALA A 44 11.54 21.89 9.18
N GLY A 45 10.69 22.77 8.64
CA GLY A 45 10.62 23.02 7.20
C GLY A 45 11.93 23.53 6.63
N ILE A 46 12.30 23.04 5.44
CA ILE A 46 13.58 23.40 4.81
C ILE A 46 13.40 24.72 4.06
N CYS A 47 14.11 25.76 4.51
CA CYS A 47 14.10 27.05 3.83
C CYS A 47 15.03 27.04 2.60
N LYS A 48 14.48 27.43 1.45
CA LYS A 48 15.20 27.61 0.18
C LYS A 48 15.15 29.07 -0.23
N GLU A 49 16.31 29.63 -0.57
CA GLU A 49 16.39 30.98 -1.11
C GLU A 49 15.82 31.01 -2.53
N GLY A 50 14.88 31.92 -2.77
CA GLY A 50 14.31 32.20 -4.07
C GLY A 50 14.67 33.60 -4.57
N TRP A 51 14.10 34.00 -5.70
CA TRP A 51 14.27 35.35 -6.22
C TRP A 51 13.49 36.36 -5.36
N ASN A 52 14.21 37.13 -4.53
CA ASN A 52 13.67 38.11 -3.58
C ASN A 52 12.60 37.56 -2.63
N ARG A 53 12.65 36.26 -2.32
CA ARG A 53 11.73 35.59 -1.39
C ARG A 53 12.38 34.34 -0.81
N TYR A 54 11.86 33.84 0.30
CA TYR A 54 12.12 32.48 0.76
C TYR A 54 11.02 31.54 0.25
N VAL A 55 11.32 30.24 0.19
CA VAL A 55 10.36 29.17 -0.08
C VAL A 55 10.57 28.09 0.96
N CYS A 56 9.52 27.72 1.68
CA CYS A 56 9.57 26.62 2.63
C CYS A 56 9.17 25.31 1.96
N ASP A 57 10.03 24.31 2.09
CA ASP A 57 9.71 22.93 1.76
C ASP A 57 9.21 22.24 3.04
N CYS A 58 7.88 22.13 3.14
CA CYS A 58 7.21 21.52 4.29
C CYS A 58 7.04 20.01 4.15
N THR A 59 7.55 19.40 3.06
CA THR A 59 7.42 17.96 2.85
C THR A 59 8.09 17.19 3.99
N GLY A 60 7.42 16.16 4.51
CA GLY A 60 7.92 15.36 5.64
C GLY A 60 7.76 15.97 7.03
N THR A 61 7.30 17.22 7.17
CA THR A 61 7.16 17.88 8.48
C THR A 61 5.85 17.52 9.20
N GLY A 62 4.82 17.12 8.44
CA GLY A 62 3.44 17.02 8.95
C GLY A 62 2.73 18.37 9.01
N TYR A 63 3.32 19.40 8.41
CA TYR A 63 2.75 20.72 8.25
C TYR A 63 2.77 21.15 6.78
N LEU A 64 1.97 22.15 6.45
CA LEU A 64 1.84 22.77 5.14
C LEU A 64 1.70 24.29 5.27
N GLY A 65 1.48 24.96 4.15
CA GLY A 65 1.37 26.42 4.07
C GLY A 65 2.70 27.06 3.69
N PRO A 66 2.71 28.40 3.50
CA PRO A 66 3.90 29.11 3.05
C PRO A 66 5.07 29.07 4.05
N ASN A 67 4.76 28.83 5.33
CA ASN A 67 5.71 28.85 6.44
C ASN A 67 5.73 27.55 7.25
N CYS A 68 5.07 26.47 6.77
CA CYS A 68 4.95 25.19 7.48
C CYS A 68 4.33 25.29 8.87
N ASP A 69 3.33 26.16 9.03
CA ASP A 69 2.65 26.52 10.27
C ASP A 69 1.22 25.94 10.37
N ILE A 70 0.71 25.35 9.28
CA ILE A 70 -0.61 24.74 9.23
C ILE A 70 -0.45 23.22 9.37
N GLU A 71 -1.07 22.60 10.37
CA GLU A 71 -1.01 21.15 10.57
C GLU A 71 -1.64 20.39 9.39
N ALA A 72 -0.92 19.44 8.82
CA ALA A 72 -1.39 18.65 7.69
C ALA A 72 -2.36 17.55 8.13
N THR A 73 -3.42 17.37 7.34
CA THR A 73 -4.47 16.41 7.62
C THR A 73 -3.97 14.97 7.66
N VAL A 74 -4.38 14.24 8.69
CA VAL A 74 -4.18 12.79 8.85
C VAL A 74 -5.44 12.03 8.44
N LEU A 75 -5.29 10.96 7.67
CA LEU A 75 -6.35 10.01 7.32
C LEU A 75 -5.99 8.60 7.81
N SER A 76 -6.94 7.95 8.48
CA SER A 76 -6.81 6.61 9.05
C SER A 76 -7.52 5.55 8.20
N TYR A 77 -6.87 4.40 8.02
CA TYR A 77 -7.34 3.28 7.22
C TYR A 77 -7.26 1.98 8.01
N ASP A 78 -8.33 1.18 7.99
CA ASP A 78 -8.42 -0.12 8.68
C ASP A 78 -8.31 -1.33 7.74
N GLY A 79 -7.94 -1.11 6.47
CA GLY A 79 -7.88 -2.15 5.44
C GLY A 79 -9.19 -2.35 4.67
N SER A 80 -10.29 -1.74 5.10
CA SER A 80 -11.57 -1.69 4.39
C SER A 80 -11.92 -0.28 3.88
N MET A 81 -11.00 0.67 4.09
CA MET A 81 -11.20 2.09 3.83
C MET A 81 -10.39 2.59 2.64
N TYR A 82 -10.93 3.58 1.93
CA TYR A 82 -10.29 4.24 0.81
C TYR A 82 -10.55 5.75 0.80
N LEU A 83 -9.70 6.45 0.04
CA LEU A 83 -9.96 7.79 -0.48
C LEU A 83 -9.61 7.78 -1.97
N LYS A 84 -10.55 8.25 -2.79
CA LYS A 84 -10.45 8.39 -4.24
C LYS A 84 -10.73 9.84 -4.63
N ILE A 85 -9.72 10.49 -5.21
CA ILE A 85 -9.86 11.80 -5.83
C ILE A 85 -10.09 11.58 -7.32
N ILE A 86 -11.24 12.03 -7.84
CA ILE A 86 -11.61 11.90 -9.24
C ILE A 86 -11.20 13.18 -9.96
N MET A 87 -10.25 13.09 -10.89
CA MET A 87 -9.78 14.27 -11.60
C MET A 87 -10.91 14.85 -12.48
N PRO A 88 -11.14 16.18 -12.46
CA PRO A 88 -12.20 16.80 -13.27
C PRO A 88 -12.06 16.58 -14.78
N ARG A 89 -10.84 16.27 -15.23
CA ARG A 89 -10.47 15.90 -16.60
C ARG A 89 -9.39 14.84 -16.54
N THR A 90 -9.31 14.01 -17.58
CA THR A 90 -8.20 13.09 -17.75
C THR A 90 -6.88 13.85 -17.76
N LEU A 91 -5.96 13.44 -16.90
CA LEU A 91 -4.64 14.04 -16.84
C LEU A 91 -3.66 13.21 -17.66
N HIS A 92 -2.80 13.92 -18.37
CA HIS A 92 -1.65 13.36 -19.05
C HIS A 92 -0.40 14.09 -18.59
N THR A 93 0.52 13.39 -17.97
CA THR A 93 1.70 14.00 -17.38
C THR A 93 2.98 13.29 -17.80
N GLU A 94 4.06 14.05 -17.96
CA GLU A 94 5.41 13.51 -18.20
C GLU A 94 6.35 13.84 -17.02
N ALA A 95 5.84 14.54 -16.01
CA ALA A 95 6.57 14.92 -14.82
C ALA A 95 5.60 15.04 -13.64
N GLU A 96 5.97 14.45 -12.51
CA GLU A 96 5.21 14.54 -11.27
C GLU A 96 6.13 14.75 -10.08
N ASP A 97 5.64 15.55 -9.13
CA ASP A 97 6.18 15.67 -7.78
C ASP A 97 5.13 15.12 -6.81
N VAL A 98 5.41 13.99 -6.18
CA VAL A 98 4.52 13.35 -5.21
C VAL A 98 5.21 13.31 -3.87
N ALA A 99 4.50 13.70 -2.80
CA ALA A 99 5.00 13.48 -1.45
C ALA A 99 3.86 13.09 -0.51
N LEU A 100 4.13 12.20 0.43
CA LEU A 100 3.22 11.81 1.50
C LEU A 100 4.02 11.36 2.72
N ARG A 101 3.37 11.29 3.88
CA ARG A 101 3.87 10.57 5.04
C ARG A 101 2.96 9.40 5.36
N PHE A 102 3.53 8.33 5.89
CA PHE A 102 2.76 7.18 6.35
C PHE A 102 3.25 6.66 7.70
N MET A 103 2.37 5.96 8.39
CA MET A 103 2.65 5.20 9.60
C MET A 103 1.89 3.88 9.53
N SER A 104 2.58 2.75 9.68
CA SER A 104 1.96 1.42 9.63
C SER A 104 2.76 0.36 10.41
N GLN A 105 2.07 -0.67 10.88
CA GLN A 105 2.66 -1.91 11.40
C GLN A 105 2.74 -3.02 10.33
N ARG A 106 2.07 -2.84 9.19
CA ARG A 106 2.06 -3.83 8.10
C ARG A 106 3.27 -3.63 7.19
N ALA A 107 3.90 -4.74 6.82
CA ALA A 107 4.98 -4.77 5.83
C ALA A 107 4.48 -4.62 4.39
N TYR A 108 3.15 -4.66 4.17
CA TYR A 108 2.49 -4.58 2.86
C TYR A 108 1.26 -3.67 2.92
N GLY A 109 1.02 -2.88 1.87
CA GLY A 109 -0.13 -1.99 1.79
C GLY A 109 0.00 -0.90 0.72
N LEU A 110 -1.10 -0.57 0.04
CA LEU A 110 -1.17 0.52 -0.93
C LEU A 110 -1.10 1.91 -0.26
N LEU A 111 -0.03 2.67 -0.48
CA LEU A 111 0.07 4.04 0.00
C LEU A 111 -0.69 5.00 -0.91
N MET A 112 -0.46 4.91 -2.22
CA MET A 112 -1.08 5.75 -3.24
C MET A 112 -0.98 5.09 -4.62
N ALA A 113 -1.98 5.28 -5.47
CA ALA A 113 -1.88 5.00 -6.90
C ALA A 113 -2.58 6.09 -7.72
N THR A 114 -2.02 6.43 -8.88
CA THR A 114 -2.83 6.99 -9.96
C THR A 114 -3.47 5.84 -10.74
N THR A 115 -4.74 5.97 -11.13
CA THR A 115 -5.45 4.93 -11.89
C THR A 115 -6.15 5.51 -13.11
N SER A 116 -6.13 4.78 -14.23
CA SER A 116 -6.90 5.12 -15.43
C SER A 116 -8.13 4.22 -15.60
N LYS A 117 -9.20 4.80 -16.17
CA LYS A 117 -10.40 4.09 -16.62
C LYS A 117 -10.24 3.47 -18.01
N GLU A 118 -9.14 3.75 -18.70
CA GLU A 118 -8.92 3.34 -20.10
C GLU A 118 -7.67 2.49 -20.32
N SER A 119 -6.77 2.41 -19.33
CA SER A 119 -5.50 1.67 -19.45
C SER A 119 -4.99 1.15 -18.10
N ALA A 120 -3.92 0.36 -18.14
CA ALA A 120 -3.18 -0.07 -16.94
C ALA A 120 -2.13 0.95 -16.47
N ASP A 121 -2.18 2.20 -16.96
CA ASP A 121 -1.26 3.27 -16.57
C ASP A 121 -1.36 3.56 -15.07
N THR A 122 -0.21 3.57 -14.40
CA THR A 122 -0.16 3.88 -12.98
C THR A 122 1.22 4.38 -12.55
N LEU A 123 1.21 5.38 -11.66
CA LEU A 123 2.28 5.67 -10.72
C LEU A 123 1.80 5.25 -9.34
N ARG A 124 2.44 4.23 -8.77
CA ARG A 124 2.01 3.57 -7.54
C ARG A 124 3.11 3.53 -6.49
N LEU A 125 2.74 3.83 -5.26
CA LEU A 125 3.54 3.68 -4.06
C LEU A 125 2.89 2.64 -3.15
N GLU A 126 3.66 1.62 -2.78
CA GLU A 126 3.22 0.53 -1.91
C GLU A 126 4.31 0.14 -0.91
N LEU A 127 3.90 -0.33 0.26
CA LEU A 127 4.77 -1.10 1.14
C LEU A 127 4.92 -2.51 0.56
N ASP A 128 6.16 -2.96 0.41
CA ASP A 128 6.51 -4.29 -0.08
C ASP A 128 7.68 -4.87 0.72
N GLY A 129 7.35 -5.79 1.64
CA GLY A 129 8.33 -6.40 2.55
C GLY A 129 8.99 -5.39 3.48
N GLY A 130 8.25 -4.39 3.96
CA GLY A 130 8.76 -3.34 4.86
C GLY A 130 9.65 -2.29 4.19
N ARG A 131 9.65 -2.24 2.86
CA ARG A 131 10.29 -1.20 2.03
C ARG A 131 9.21 -0.45 1.28
N VAL A 132 9.49 0.80 0.87
CA VAL A 132 8.60 1.49 -0.08
C VAL A 132 9.03 1.11 -1.49
N LYS A 133 8.05 0.72 -2.30
CA LYS A 133 8.20 0.40 -3.70
C LYS A 133 7.43 1.43 -4.54
N LEU A 134 8.15 2.08 -5.44
CA LEU A 134 7.59 2.87 -6.53
C LEU A 134 7.44 1.95 -7.74
N THR A 135 6.25 1.96 -8.35
CA THR A 135 5.98 1.29 -9.62
C THR A 135 5.45 2.32 -10.61
N VAL A 136 6.09 2.43 -11.78
CA VAL A 136 5.58 3.21 -12.91
C VAL A 136 5.30 2.24 -14.05
N ASN A 137 4.02 2.08 -14.38
CA ASN A 137 3.59 1.30 -15.52
C ASN A 137 2.94 2.23 -16.53
N LEU A 138 3.44 2.24 -17.76
CA LEU A 138 2.82 2.96 -18.86
C LEU A 138 2.42 1.94 -19.93
N ASP A 139 1.11 1.75 -20.09
CA ASP A 139 0.51 0.78 -20.95
C ASP A 139 0.42 1.33 -22.38
N CYS A 140 1.14 0.70 -23.30
CA CYS A 140 1.21 1.18 -24.68
C CYS A 140 0.15 0.49 -25.55
N ILE A 141 -1.14 0.66 -25.24
CA ILE A 141 -2.24 0.09 -26.03
C ILE A 141 -2.45 0.84 -27.36
N ARG A 142 -1.97 2.09 -27.49
CA ARG A 142 -2.31 2.97 -28.64
C ARG A 142 -1.14 3.50 -29.47
N ILE A 143 0.11 3.18 -29.12
CA ILE A 143 1.29 3.62 -29.87
C ILE A 143 2.09 2.38 -30.24
N ASP A 144 2.71 2.40 -31.42
CA ASP A 144 3.59 1.36 -31.95
C ASP A 144 4.90 1.26 -31.11
N CYS A 145 4.75 0.97 -29.80
CA CYS A 145 5.85 0.73 -28.90
C CYS A 145 6.24 -0.73 -29.00
N ASN A 146 7.51 -1.00 -29.31
CA ASN A 146 8.12 -2.28 -28.98
C ASN A 146 7.81 -2.60 -27.50
N LEU A 147 7.22 -3.77 -27.24
CA LEU A 147 6.73 -4.24 -25.93
C LEU A 147 7.43 -3.50 -24.77
N SER A 148 6.66 -2.68 -24.04
CA SER A 148 7.06 -2.20 -22.71
C SER A 148 7.61 -3.41 -21.94
N LYS A 149 8.85 -3.33 -21.46
CA LYS A 149 9.57 -4.42 -20.77
C LYS A 149 8.97 -4.79 -19.40
N GLY A 150 7.74 -4.36 -19.13
CA GLY A 150 7.06 -4.49 -17.86
C GLY A 150 7.11 -3.19 -17.04
N PRO A 151 6.50 -3.18 -15.86
CA PRO A 151 6.48 -2.02 -14.98
C PRO A 151 7.89 -1.71 -14.45
N GLU A 152 8.26 -0.43 -14.45
CA GLU A 152 9.51 0.05 -13.88
C GLU A 152 9.37 0.19 -12.37
N MET A 153 10.34 -0.36 -11.62
CA MET A 153 10.24 -0.47 -10.16
C MET A 153 11.48 0.11 -9.47
N LEU A 154 11.26 0.92 -8.43
CA LEU A 154 12.30 1.38 -7.51
C LEU A 154 11.94 1.05 -6.08
N TYR A 155 12.95 0.78 -5.25
CA TYR A 155 12.78 0.48 -3.83
C TYR A 155 13.62 1.44 -2.99
N ALA A 156 13.11 1.85 -1.84
CA ALA A 156 13.83 2.64 -0.86
C ALA A 156 13.39 2.34 0.57
N GLY A 157 14.31 2.56 1.51
CA GLY A 157 14.12 2.26 2.93
C GLY A 157 14.10 0.76 3.26
N GLN A 158 14.03 0.46 4.56
CA GLN A 158 13.99 -0.89 5.14
C GLN A 158 13.29 -0.82 6.50
N LYS A 159 12.55 -1.89 6.87
CA LYS A 159 11.89 -2.02 8.18
C LYS A 159 10.96 -0.83 8.54
N LEU A 160 10.30 -0.26 7.54
CA LEU A 160 9.45 0.93 7.65
C LEU A 160 8.06 0.65 8.26
N ASN A 161 7.84 -0.57 8.73
CA ASN A 161 6.61 -1.02 9.38
C ASN A 161 6.78 -1.04 10.91
N ASP A 162 7.51 -0.07 11.44
CA ASP A 162 7.86 0.08 12.85
C ASP A 162 6.79 0.84 13.66
N ASN A 163 5.77 1.38 12.98
CA ASN A 163 4.72 2.25 13.49
C ASN A 163 5.16 3.68 13.83
N GLU A 164 6.23 4.16 13.20
CA GLU A 164 6.65 5.56 13.22
C GLU A 164 6.26 6.27 11.91
N TRP A 165 6.34 7.60 11.91
CA TRP A 165 6.09 8.40 10.72
C TRP A 165 7.30 8.38 9.77
N HIS A 166 7.09 7.91 8.54
CA HIS A 166 8.06 8.00 7.46
C HIS A 166 7.59 8.97 6.37
N MET A 167 8.53 9.65 5.71
CA MET A 167 8.28 10.50 4.56
C MET A 167 8.63 9.76 3.27
N VAL A 168 7.76 9.88 2.26
CA VAL A 168 8.01 9.41 0.90
C VAL A 168 7.91 10.58 -0.05
N LYS A 169 8.89 10.72 -0.93
CA LYS A 169 8.93 11.70 -2.01
C LYS A 169 9.31 11.04 -3.33
N VAL A 170 8.55 11.32 -4.37
CA VAL A 170 8.82 10.89 -5.74
C VAL A 170 8.96 12.10 -6.63
N THR A 171 10.04 12.11 -7.41
CA THR A 171 10.24 13.06 -8.51
C THR A 171 10.35 12.26 -9.79
N ARG A 172 9.39 12.43 -10.71
CA ARG A 172 9.50 11.90 -12.07
C ARG A 172 9.73 13.04 -13.06
N ARG A 173 10.69 12.86 -13.97
CA ARG A 173 10.97 13.77 -15.08
C ARG A 173 11.22 12.97 -16.35
N GLY A 174 10.18 12.78 -17.16
CA GLY A 174 10.20 11.90 -18.32
C GLY A 174 10.49 10.46 -17.92
N LYS A 175 11.67 9.97 -18.30
CA LYS A 175 12.16 8.63 -17.95
C LYS A 175 12.89 8.59 -16.61
N ASN A 176 13.29 9.72 -16.06
CA ASN A 176 14.08 9.77 -14.83
C ASN A 176 13.15 9.66 -13.63
N LEU A 177 13.43 8.71 -12.76
CA LEU A 177 12.71 8.42 -11.54
C LEU A 177 13.63 8.65 -10.35
N GLN A 178 13.12 9.32 -9.33
CA GLN A 178 13.78 9.45 -8.05
C GLN A 178 12.76 9.15 -6.95
N LEU A 179 13.10 8.22 -6.07
CA LEU A 179 12.33 7.85 -4.88
C LEU A 179 13.18 8.15 -3.65
N THR A 180 12.71 9.04 -2.80
CA THR A 180 13.30 9.33 -1.50
C THR A 180 12.37 8.85 -0.40
N VAL A 181 12.93 8.08 0.54
CA VAL A 181 12.25 7.68 1.77
C VAL A 181 13.10 8.16 2.94
N ASP A 182 12.54 9.05 3.75
CA ASP A 182 13.26 9.80 4.78
C ASP A 182 14.52 10.47 4.20
N ASN A 183 15.70 9.95 4.53
CA ASN A 183 16.99 10.47 4.07
C ASN A 183 17.65 9.59 2.99
N ILE A 184 16.99 8.53 2.55
CA ILE A 184 17.53 7.57 1.58
C ILE A 184 16.90 7.84 0.22
N THR A 185 17.74 8.14 -0.77
CA THR A 185 17.31 8.38 -2.15
C THR A 185 17.82 7.28 -3.08
N THR A 186 16.89 6.75 -3.89
CA THR A 186 17.16 5.81 -4.97
C THR A 186 16.75 6.46 -6.29
N GLU A 187 17.59 6.31 -7.30
CA GLU A 187 17.32 6.81 -8.66
C GLU A 187 17.18 5.65 -9.63
N GLY A 188 16.40 5.87 -10.68
CA GLY A 188 16.15 4.92 -11.74
C GLY A 188 15.84 5.61 -13.06
N GLN A 189 15.95 4.85 -14.13
CA GLN A 189 15.63 5.31 -15.45
C GLN A 189 14.73 4.30 -16.14
N MET A 190 13.56 4.77 -16.58
CA MET A 190 12.61 3.95 -17.31
C MET A 190 13.16 3.53 -18.67
N THR A 191 12.90 2.29 -19.04
CA THR A 191 13.12 1.77 -20.38
C THR A 191 11.96 2.11 -21.32
N GLY A 192 12.16 1.94 -22.63
CA GLY A 192 11.16 2.30 -23.64
C GLY A 192 11.15 3.79 -23.99
N ALA A 193 10.36 4.16 -25.02
CA ALA A 193 10.26 5.54 -25.50
C ALA A 193 9.13 6.34 -24.84
N HIS A 194 8.13 5.63 -24.30
CA HIS A 194 6.93 6.24 -23.75
C HIS A 194 7.16 6.84 -22.35
N THR A 195 6.66 8.06 -22.14
CA THR A 195 6.83 8.82 -20.89
C THR A 195 5.55 9.45 -20.38
N ARG A 196 4.45 9.36 -21.13
CA ARG A 196 3.19 9.99 -20.77
C ARG A 196 2.40 9.05 -19.87
N LEU A 197 2.04 9.53 -18.68
CA LEU A 197 1.17 8.85 -17.73
C LEU A 197 -0.23 9.40 -17.89
N GLU A 198 -1.20 8.53 -18.18
CA GLU A 198 -2.62 8.88 -18.14
C GLU A 198 -3.24 8.46 -16.80
N PHE A 199 -4.05 9.32 -16.20
CA PHE A 199 -4.87 8.92 -15.05
C PHE A 199 -6.15 9.75 -14.90
N HIS A 200 -7.14 9.10 -14.30
CA HIS A 200 -8.45 9.63 -14.00
C HIS A 200 -8.68 9.81 -12.50
N ASN A 201 -7.99 9.01 -11.67
CA ASN A 201 -8.13 9.07 -10.24
C ASN A 201 -6.76 9.04 -9.53
N ILE A 202 -6.74 9.59 -8.32
CA ILE A 202 -5.70 9.39 -7.32
C ILE A 202 -6.35 8.62 -6.18
N GLU A 203 -5.82 7.46 -5.82
CA GLU A 203 -6.42 6.54 -4.87
C GLU A 203 -5.46 6.16 -3.75
N THR A 204 -6.00 5.95 -2.55
CA THR A 204 -5.27 5.56 -1.34
C THR A 204 -6.12 4.59 -0.52
N GLY A 205 -5.49 3.75 0.30
CA GLY A 205 -6.20 2.74 1.07
C GLY A 205 -6.52 1.49 0.25
N ILE A 206 -7.45 1.61 -0.70
CA ILE A 206 -7.89 0.57 -1.64
C ILE A 206 -7.84 1.13 -3.05
N MET A 207 -7.34 0.32 -3.99
CA MET A 207 -7.42 0.62 -5.42
C MET A 207 -8.77 0.14 -5.96
N THR A 208 -9.71 1.06 -6.15
CA THR A 208 -11.07 0.77 -6.60
C THR A 208 -11.15 0.59 -8.12
N GLU A 209 -10.39 1.38 -8.89
CA GLU A 209 -10.28 1.22 -10.33
C GLU A 209 -9.17 0.21 -10.67
N ARG A 210 -9.56 -0.93 -11.23
CA ARG A 210 -8.66 -2.09 -11.47
C ARG A 210 -8.95 -2.83 -12.76
N ARG A 211 -9.77 -2.27 -13.66
CA ARG A 211 -10.23 -2.97 -14.86
C ARG A 211 -9.10 -3.55 -15.73
N PHE A 212 -7.97 -2.86 -15.78
CA PHE A 212 -6.81 -3.20 -16.60
C PHE A 212 -5.59 -3.63 -15.78
N ILE A 213 -5.70 -3.67 -14.45
CA ILE A 213 -4.58 -3.99 -13.57
C ILE A 213 -4.67 -5.45 -13.15
N SER A 214 -3.66 -6.24 -13.50
CA SER A 214 -3.59 -7.67 -13.17
C SER A 214 -3.14 -7.97 -11.75
N VAL A 215 -2.33 -7.09 -11.15
CA VAL A 215 -1.79 -7.26 -9.79
C VAL A 215 -2.23 -6.09 -8.91
N VAL A 216 -3.11 -6.39 -7.96
CA VAL A 216 -3.64 -5.43 -6.99
C VAL A 216 -2.87 -5.58 -5.68
N PRO A 217 -2.25 -4.52 -5.13
CA PRO A 217 -1.61 -4.58 -3.82
C PRO A 217 -2.63 -4.79 -2.70
N SER A 218 -2.15 -5.30 -1.57
CA SER A 218 -3.00 -5.40 -0.38
C SER A 218 -3.47 -4.03 0.09
N ASN A 219 -4.66 -3.98 0.67
CA ASN A 219 -5.21 -2.75 1.25
C ASN A 219 -4.31 -2.23 2.39
N PHE A 220 -4.30 -0.91 2.55
CA PHE A 220 -3.49 -0.26 3.57
C PHE A 220 -4.19 -0.20 4.93
N ILE A 221 -3.42 -0.48 5.97
CA ILE A 221 -3.81 -0.34 7.37
C ILE A 221 -2.78 0.57 8.02
N GLY A 222 -3.23 1.70 8.56
CA GLY A 222 -2.35 2.71 9.12
C GLY A 222 -2.87 4.12 8.86
N HIS A 223 -1.95 5.08 8.86
CA HIS A 223 -2.26 6.49 8.70
C HIS A 223 -1.46 7.08 7.55
N LEU A 224 -2.10 7.94 6.76
CA LEU A 224 -1.45 8.78 5.77
C LEU A 224 -1.58 10.26 6.18
N GLN A 225 -0.57 11.06 5.87
CA GLN A 225 -0.58 12.50 6.13
C GLN A 225 0.06 13.27 4.98
N GLY A 226 -0.48 14.45 4.67
CA GLY A 226 0.16 15.41 3.77
C GLY A 226 0.38 14.88 2.35
N LEU A 227 -0.57 14.14 1.78
CA LEU A 227 -0.51 13.71 0.38
C LEU A 227 -0.54 14.94 -0.52
N THR A 228 0.54 15.12 -1.28
CA THR A 228 0.69 16.16 -2.30
C THR A 228 1.02 15.53 -3.64
N LEU A 229 0.37 16.00 -4.70
CA LEU A 229 0.75 15.69 -6.08
C LEU A 229 0.76 16.98 -6.88
N ASN A 230 1.90 17.29 -7.50
CA ASN A 230 2.17 18.54 -8.24
C ASN A 230 1.85 19.80 -7.42
N GLY A 231 2.13 19.74 -6.11
CA GLY A 231 1.90 20.83 -5.16
C GLY A 231 0.47 20.94 -4.61
N ALA A 232 -0.49 20.16 -5.08
CA ALA A 232 -1.86 20.15 -4.55
C ALA A 232 -1.98 19.24 -3.31
N PRO A 233 -2.37 19.76 -2.13
CA PRO A 233 -2.50 18.99 -0.88
C PRO A 233 -3.86 18.30 -0.78
N TYR A 234 -4.02 17.14 -1.42
CA TYR A 234 -5.32 16.51 -1.62
C TYR A 234 -6.04 16.10 -0.32
N LEU A 235 -5.33 15.64 0.73
CA LEU A 235 -6.01 15.28 1.99
C LEU A 235 -6.66 16.51 2.64
N ASP A 236 -5.96 17.64 2.61
CA ASP A 236 -6.42 18.90 3.20
C ASP A 236 -7.55 19.51 2.38
N GLN A 237 -7.43 19.52 1.05
CA GLN A 237 -8.49 20.00 0.17
C GLN A 237 -9.79 19.17 0.31
N CYS A 238 -9.67 17.84 0.41
CA CYS A 238 -10.84 16.99 0.65
C CYS A 238 -11.45 17.24 2.04
N LYS A 239 -10.64 17.42 3.08
CA LYS A 239 -11.13 17.70 4.44
C LYS A 239 -11.85 19.04 4.54
N ASN A 240 -11.29 20.07 3.92
CA ASN A 240 -11.80 21.44 3.99
C ASN A 240 -12.98 21.69 3.04
N GLY A 241 -13.22 20.77 2.09
CA GLY A 241 -14.24 20.95 1.06
C GLY A 241 -13.82 21.91 -0.06
N ASP A 242 -12.52 22.17 -0.21
CA ASP A 242 -11.98 23.01 -1.30
C ASP A 242 -12.21 22.36 -2.67
N ILE A 243 -12.35 21.04 -2.70
CA ILE A 243 -12.71 20.25 -3.88
C ILE A 243 -13.89 19.33 -3.58
N SER A 244 -14.80 19.18 -4.53
CA SER A 244 -16.02 18.37 -4.39
C SER A 244 -15.91 16.96 -4.97
N HIS A 245 -14.76 16.61 -5.55
CA HIS A 245 -14.55 15.35 -6.29
C HIS A 245 -13.69 14.35 -5.48
N CYS A 246 -13.92 14.29 -4.17
CA CYS A 246 -13.35 13.30 -3.27
C CYS A 246 -14.44 12.30 -2.83
N GLU A 247 -14.18 11.01 -3.03
CA GLU A 247 -14.99 9.91 -2.51
C GLU A 247 -14.18 9.15 -1.47
N LEU A 248 -14.68 9.05 -0.23
CA LEU A 248 -13.97 8.34 0.83
C LEU A 248 -14.91 7.73 1.87
N ASN A 249 -14.48 6.63 2.46
CA ASN A 249 -15.01 6.09 3.72
C ASN A 249 -13.91 6.00 4.82
N ALA A 250 -12.69 6.45 4.51
CA ALA A 250 -11.61 6.62 5.48
C ALA A 250 -11.93 7.71 6.51
N ARG A 251 -11.23 7.67 7.66
CA ARG A 251 -11.55 8.54 8.80
C ARG A 251 -10.48 9.61 9.01
N PHE A 252 -10.90 10.88 9.09
CA PHE A 252 -10.01 11.97 9.47
C PHE A 252 -9.54 11.86 10.93
N GLY A 253 -8.28 12.23 11.14
CA GLY A 253 -7.59 12.23 12.43
C GLY A 253 -6.95 10.89 12.79
N MET A 254 -5.99 10.94 13.71
CA MET A 254 -5.28 9.77 14.23
C MET A 254 -6.20 8.94 15.14
N ARG A 255 -6.17 7.61 15.01
CA ARG A 255 -6.98 6.68 15.80
C ARG A 255 -6.24 5.37 16.02
N HIS A 256 -6.52 4.69 17.12
CA HIS A 256 -6.10 3.29 17.25
C HIS A 256 -6.92 2.42 16.28
N ILE A 257 -6.25 1.60 15.48
CA ILE A 257 -6.89 0.79 14.44
C ILE A 257 -6.98 -0.65 14.94
N ILE A 258 -8.21 -1.17 14.96
CA ILE A 258 -8.52 -2.59 15.08
C ILE A 258 -9.24 -2.98 13.79
N ALA A 259 -8.56 -3.75 12.94
CA ALA A 259 -9.06 -4.12 11.63
C ALA A 259 -9.89 -5.41 11.71
N ASP A 260 -11.13 -5.35 11.22
CA ASP A 260 -12.07 -6.49 11.05
C ASP A 260 -11.99 -7.59 12.13
N PRO A 261 -12.36 -7.28 13.40
CA PRO A 261 -12.19 -8.22 14.50
C PRO A 261 -13.10 -9.44 14.37
N VAL A 262 -12.51 -10.65 14.40
CA VAL A 262 -13.22 -11.94 14.38
C VAL A 262 -13.16 -12.62 15.75
N ILE A 263 -14.25 -13.29 16.16
CA ILE A 263 -14.36 -13.96 17.46
C ILE A 263 -14.38 -15.49 17.30
N PHE A 264 -13.37 -16.17 17.84
CA PHE A 264 -13.34 -17.62 17.99
C PHE A 264 -14.03 -18.02 19.30
N ARG A 265 -15.27 -18.50 19.22
CA ARG A 265 -16.13 -18.73 20.40
C ARG A 265 -15.72 -19.94 21.24
N SER A 266 -15.03 -20.91 20.66
CA SER A 266 -14.59 -22.14 21.35
C SER A 266 -13.15 -22.46 21.01
N LYS A 267 -12.46 -23.21 21.88
CA LYS A 267 -11.08 -23.66 21.64
C LYS A 267 -10.92 -24.57 20.41
N GLY A 268 -12.01 -25.22 19.98
CA GLY A 268 -12.00 -26.07 18.79
C GLY A 268 -12.36 -25.33 17.49
N SER A 269 -12.71 -24.04 17.57
CA SER A 269 -13.03 -23.24 16.39
C SER A 269 -11.75 -22.81 15.68
N TYR A 270 -11.64 -23.08 14.38
CA TYR A 270 -10.52 -22.64 13.56
C TYR A 270 -10.99 -22.30 12.14
N LEU A 271 -10.16 -21.59 11.40
CA LEU A 271 -10.35 -21.32 9.97
C LEU A 271 -9.14 -21.89 9.22
N ALA A 272 -9.38 -22.50 8.07
CA ALA A 272 -8.32 -22.89 7.15
C ALA A 272 -8.12 -21.77 6.12
N LEU A 273 -6.87 -21.38 5.90
CA LEU A 273 -6.47 -20.36 4.92
C LEU A 273 -5.55 -20.99 3.87
N ALA A 274 -5.36 -20.29 2.75
CA ALA A 274 -4.35 -20.68 1.77
C ALA A 274 -2.96 -20.73 2.42
N THR A 275 -2.14 -21.67 1.96
CA THR A 275 -0.79 -21.90 2.46
C THR A 275 0.05 -20.63 2.44
N LEU A 276 0.74 -20.36 3.55
CA LEU A 276 1.59 -19.18 3.70
C LEU A 276 2.75 -19.22 2.70
N GLN A 277 2.84 -18.19 1.86
CA GLN A 277 3.90 -18.04 0.87
C GLN A 277 5.13 -17.38 1.53
N ALA A 278 6.03 -18.19 2.11
CA ALA A 278 7.14 -17.72 2.94
C ALA A 278 8.54 -18.01 2.36
N TYR A 279 8.73 -17.87 1.04
CA TYR A 279 9.96 -18.27 0.34
C TYR A 279 11.22 -17.52 0.82
N ALA A 280 11.40 -16.27 0.42
CA ALA A 280 12.62 -15.50 0.70
C ALA A 280 12.55 -14.68 2.00
N SER A 281 11.35 -14.29 2.39
CA SER A 281 11.06 -13.57 3.64
C SER A 281 9.64 -13.89 4.07
N MET A 282 9.32 -13.62 5.33
CA MET A 282 8.01 -13.85 5.91
C MET A 282 7.65 -12.66 6.79
N HIS A 283 6.42 -12.18 6.69
CA HIS A 283 5.87 -11.16 7.59
C HIS A 283 4.45 -11.52 7.98
N LEU A 284 4.25 -11.83 9.25
CA LEU A 284 2.96 -12.06 9.88
C LEU A 284 2.69 -10.94 10.86
N PHE A 285 1.50 -10.38 10.79
CA PHE A 285 0.99 -9.38 11.72
C PHE A 285 -0.44 -9.73 12.06
N PHE A 286 -0.75 -9.79 13.35
CA PHE A 286 -2.11 -9.87 13.83
C PHE A 286 -2.23 -9.21 15.21
N GLN A 287 -3.47 -8.89 15.57
CA GLN A 287 -3.83 -8.45 16.91
C GLN A 287 -4.70 -9.53 17.55
N PHE A 288 -4.53 -9.77 18.84
CA PHE A 288 -5.40 -10.69 19.57
C PHE A 288 -5.80 -10.11 20.92
N LYS A 289 -6.92 -10.63 21.43
CA LYS A 289 -7.47 -10.32 22.74
C LYS A 289 -8.10 -11.59 23.31
N THR A 290 -7.68 -12.00 24.50
CA THR A 290 -8.18 -13.23 25.13
C THR A 290 -8.11 -13.18 26.64
N THR A 291 -8.86 -14.07 27.30
CA THR A 291 -8.77 -14.37 28.74
C THR A 291 -8.17 -15.75 29.00
N THR A 292 -8.01 -16.59 27.95
CA THR A 292 -7.44 -17.93 28.07
C THR A 292 -5.91 -17.87 28.03
N ALA A 293 -5.24 -18.52 28.97
CA ALA A 293 -3.77 -18.53 29.05
C ALA A 293 -3.10 -19.46 28.01
N ASP A 294 -3.83 -20.44 27.46
CA ASP A 294 -3.26 -21.45 26.56
C ASP A 294 -4.15 -21.64 25.32
N GLY A 295 -3.53 -21.64 24.14
CA GLY A 295 -4.22 -21.86 22.87
C GLY A 295 -3.32 -21.72 21.64
N LEU A 296 -3.58 -22.54 20.61
CA LEU A 296 -2.94 -22.42 19.30
C LEU A 296 -3.56 -21.25 18.53
N LEU A 297 -2.72 -20.36 17.99
CA LEU A 297 -3.17 -19.18 17.24
C LEU A 297 -2.95 -19.33 15.73
N LEU A 298 -1.83 -19.94 15.33
CA LEU A 298 -1.49 -20.18 13.93
C LEU A 298 -0.70 -21.48 13.81
N PHE A 299 -1.00 -22.26 12.78
CA PHE A 299 -0.25 -23.45 12.39
C PHE A 299 -0.18 -23.57 10.88
N ASN A 300 1.02 -23.81 10.35
CA ASN A 300 1.21 -24.24 8.96
C ASN A 300 2.37 -25.23 8.95
N SER A 301 2.13 -26.45 8.47
CA SER A 301 3.18 -27.43 8.17
C SER A 301 3.58 -27.37 6.70
N GLY A 302 4.82 -27.72 6.40
CA GLY A 302 5.36 -27.91 5.07
C GLY A 302 5.79 -29.35 4.81
N ASP A 303 6.63 -29.55 3.81
CA ASP A 303 7.21 -30.86 3.51
C ASP A 303 8.20 -31.33 4.60
N GLY A 304 8.21 -32.64 4.84
CA GLY A 304 9.11 -33.27 5.81
C GLY A 304 8.82 -32.84 7.26
N SER A 305 9.77 -32.12 7.86
CA SER A 305 9.68 -31.68 9.26
C SER A 305 9.41 -30.19 9.42
N ASP A 306 9.19 -29.48 8.32
CA ASP A 306 9.07 -28.03 8.32
C ASP A 306 7.71 -27.60 8.84
N PHE A 307 7.71 -26.64 9.75
CA PHE A 307 6.48 -26.07 10.28
C PHE A 307 6.71 -24.70 10.89
N ILE A 308 5.63 -23.95 11.02
CA ILE A 308 5.54 -22.75 11.85
C ILE A 308 4.31 -22.84 12.75
N VAL A 309 4.48 -22.39 13.99
CA VAL A 309 3.45 -22.34 15.03
C VAL A 309 3.55 -20.99 15.73
N VAL A 310 2.40 -20.35 15.93
CA VAL A 310 2.26 -19.29 16.92
C VAL A 310 1.22 -19.76 17.93
N GLU A 311 1.58 -19.78 19.19
CA GLU A 311 0.72 -20.26 20.27
C GLU A 311 0.86 -19.37 21.51
N LEU A 312 -0.15 -19.42 22.36
CA LEU A 312 -0.12 -18.83 23.69
C LEU A 312 0.10 -19.96 24.71
N VAL A 313 1.08 -19.80 25.59
CA VAL A 313 1.41 -20.77 26.65
C VAL A 313 1.60 -20.03 27.96
N LYS A 314 0.79 -20.37 28.98
CA LYS A 314 0.75 -19.67 30.27
C LYS A 314 0.62 -18.14 30.13
N GLY A 315 -0.08 -17.71 29.09
CA GLY A 315 -0.32 -16.31 28.73
C GLY A 315 0.83 -15.63 27.98
N TYR A 316 1.89 -16.33 27.59
CA TYR A 316 2.99 -15.77 26.82
C TYR A 316 2.98 -16.28 25.38
N ILE A 317 3.26 -15.41 24.41
CA ILE A 317 3.35 -15.81 23.01
C ILE A 317 4.62 -16.63 22.79
N HIS A 318 4.47 -17.78 22.16
CA HIS A 318 5.55 -18.59 21.64
C HIS A 318 5.47 -18.62 20.12
N TYR A 319 6.62 -18.47 19.48
CA TYR A 319 6.81 -18.72 18.06
C TYR A 319 7.74 -19.93 17.92
N VAL A 320 7.19 -21.04 17.42
CA VAL A 320 7.93 -22.29 17.21
C VAL A 320 8.05 -22.51 15.71
N PHE A 321 9.23 -22.90 15.24
CA PHE A 321 9.44 -23.17 13.84
C PHE A 321 10.49 -24.24 13.63
N ASN A 322 10.39 -24.96 12.52
CA ASN A 322 11.43 -25.85 12.03
C ASN A 322 11.64 -25.59 10.54
N LEU A 323 12.91 -25.41 10.15
CA LEU A 323 13.38 -25.11 8.78
C LEU A 323 14.42 -26.16 8.34
N GLY A 324 14.17 -27.43 8.64
CA GLY A 324 15.08 -28.56 8.38
C GLY A 324 16.21 -28.80 9.39
N ASN A 325 16.42 -27.92 10.37
CA ASN A 325 17.50 -28.04 11.38
C ASN A 325 17.00 -28.43 12.79
N GLY A 326 15.74 -28.86 12.89
CA GLY A 326 15.07 -29.14 14.15
C GLY A 326 14.29 -27.94 14.68
N PRO A 327 13.38 -28.18 15.63
CA PRO A 327 12.48 -27.15 16.15
C PRO A 327 13.25 -26.11 16.98
N SER A 328 13.00 -24.84 16.68
CA SER A 328 13.44 -23.68 17.46
C SER A 328 12.23 -23.00 18.11
N LEU A 329 12.43 -22.46 19.31
CA LEU A 329 11.41 -21.73 20.08
C LEU A 329 11.91 -20.32 20.39
N MET A 330 11.14 -19.32 19.97
CA MET A 330 11.26 -17.94 20.41
C MET A 330 10.12 -17.62 21.37
N LYS A 331 10.45 -17.07 22.54
CA LYS A 331 9.45 -16.58 23.51
C LYS A 331 9.27 -15.08 23.33
N GLY A 332 8.02 -14.64 23.30
CA GLY A 332 7.65 -13.23 23.27
C GLY A 332 8.16 -12.52 24.52
N ASN A 333 8.65 -11.30 24.35
CA ASN A 333 9.12 -10.47 25.46
C ASN A 333 7.95 -9.64 26.01
N SER A 334 7.31 -10.11 27.08
CA SER A 334 6.32 -9.36 27.85
C SER A 334 6.56 -9.54 29.36
N ASP A 335 6.33 -8.49 30.16
CA ASP A 335 6.47 -8.58 31.63
C ASP A 335 5.31 -9.34 32.28
N LYS A 336 4.16 -9.35 31.61
CA LYS A 336 2.91 -9.92 32.12
C LYS A 336 2.33 -10.92 31.12
N PRO A 337 1.51 -11.87 31.61
CA PRO A 337 0.65 -12.68 30.76
C PRO A 337 -0.29 -11.80 29.93
N LEU A 338 -0.48 -12.15 28.66
CA LEU A 338 -1.23 -11.43 27.62
C LEU A 338 -2.70 -11.88 27.51
N ASN A 339 -3.15 -12.71 28.45
CA ASN A 339 -4.54 -13.15 28.58
C ASN A 339 -5.32 -12.22 29.54
N ASP A 340 -5.09 -10.92 29.42
CA ASP A 340 -5.61 -9.86 30.30
C ASP A 340 -6.86 -9.15 29.74
N ASN A 341 -7.44 -9.71 28.66
CA ASN A 341 -8.57 -9.14 27.93
C ASN A 341 -8.28 -7.76 27.30
N GLN A 342 -7.01 -7.43 27.01
CA GLN A 342 -6.61 -6.28 26.20
C GLN A 342 -6.16 -6.72 24.81
N TRP A 343 -6.09 -5.75 23.90
CA TRP A 343 -5.54 -5.98 22.56
C TRP A 343 -4.02 -5.94 22.61
N HIS A 344 -3.39 -6.98 22.07
CA HIS A 344 -1.94 -7.07 21.92
C HIS A 344 -1.57 -7.23 20.45
N ASN A 345 -0.47 -6.57 20.06
CA ASN A 345 0.09 -6.68 18.72
C ASN A 345 1.15 -7.78 18.67
N VAL A 346 1.06 -8.67 17.67
CA VAL A 346 2.05 -9.72 17.43
C VAL A 346 2.60 -9.58 16.02
N VAL A 347 3.92 -9.38 15.93
CA VAL A 347 4.66 -9.42 14.66
C VAL A 347 5.60 -10.61 14.69
N VAL A 348 5.51 -11.46 13.66
CA VAL A 348 6.50 -12.52 13.40
C VAL A 348 7.06 -12.28 12.01
N SER A 349 8.37 -12.08 11.89
CA SER A 349 9.00 -11.94 10.58
C SER A 349 10.32 -12.67 10.46
N ARG A 350 10.67 -13.03 9.22
CA ARG A 350 11.96 -13.59 8.84
C ARG A 350 12.48 -12.82 7.63
N ASP A 351 13.68 -12.26 7.73
CA ASP A 351 14.32 -11.60 6.60
C ASP A 351 15.10 -12.60 5.71
N SER A 352 15.62 -12.11 4.59
CA SER A 352 16.41 -12.91 3.64
C SER A 352 17.75 -13.41 4.19
N ASN A 353 18.16 -12.91 5.35
CA ASN A 353 19.36 -13.33 6.07
C ASN A 353 19.01 -14.34 7.18
N ASN A 354 17.80 -14.89 7.20
CA ASN A 354 17.30 -15.81 8.23
C ASN A 354 17.34 -15.24 9.65
N VAL A 355 17.21 -13.92 9.78
CA VAL A 355 16.97 -13.28 11.08
C VAL A 355 15.47 -13.28 11.35
N HIS A 356 15.07 -14.07 12.35
CA HIS A 356 13.72 -14.11 12.86
C HIS A 356 13.52 -12.98 13.87
N THR A 357 12.36 -12.34 13.82
CA THR A 357 11.94 -11.26 14.72
C THR A 357 10.56 -11.59 15.27
N LEU A 358 10.43 -11.55 16.59
CA LEU A 358 9.16 -11.64 17.32
C LEU A 358 8.97 -10.33 18.10
N LYS A 359 7.98 -9.54 17.71
CA LYS A 359 7.61 -8.30 18.41
C LYS A 359 6.26 -8.47 19.07
N ILE A 360 6.22 -8.28 20.39
CA ILE A 360 5.01 -8.23 21.20
C ILE A 360 4.84 -6.79 21.66
N ASP A 361 3.75 -6.15 21.23
CA ASP A 361 3.50 -4.73 21.47
C ASP A 361 4.70 -3.86 21.05
N SER A 362 5.44 -3.29 22.01
CA SER A 362 6.63 -2.47 21.75
C SER A 362 7.96 -3.22 21.89
N ARG A 363 7.94 -4.49 22.31
CA ARG A 363 9.15 -5.24 22.68
C ARG A 363 9.52 -6.27 21.63
N THR A 364 10.77 -6.25 21.22
CA THR A 364 11.29 -7.09 20.12
C THR A 364 12.31 -8.09 20.64
N VAL A 365 12.24 -9.32 20.11
CA VAL A 365 13.23 -10.38 20.27
C VAL A 365 13.68 -10.81 18.88
N THR A 366 14.98 -10.98 18.68
CA THR A 366 15.55 -11.45 17.42
C THR A 366 16.37 -12.71 17.61
N GLN A 367 16.29 -13.64 16.66
CA GLN A 367 17.09 -14.86 16.66
C GLN A 367 17.57 -15.15 15.23
N HIS A 368 18.87 -15.41 15.06
CA HIS A 368 19.41 -15.89 13.79
C HIS A 368 19.26 -17.42 13.72
N SER A 369 18.79 -17.93 12.57
CA SER A 369 18.70 -19.37 12.33
C SER A 369 19.65 -19.80 11.22
N ASN A 370 20.32 -20.94 11.42
CA ASN A 370 21.21 -21.53 10.41
C ASN A 370 20.45 -22.45 9.42
N GLY A 371 19.12 -22.34 9.40
CA GLY A 371 18.18 -23.15 8.60
C GLY A 371 18.29 -22.92 7.09
N ALA A 372 17.55 -23.74 6.32
CA ALA A 372 17.37 -23.49 4.90
C ALA A 372 16.85 -22.06 4.67
N ARG A 373 17.32 -21.39 3.60
CA ARG A 373 16.91 -20.02 3.27
C ARG A 373 15.46 -19.93 2.78
N ASN A 374 14.93 -21.03 2.26
CA ASN A 374 13.56 -21.16 1.80
C ASN A 374 12.76 -21.94 2.85
N LEU A 375 11.61 -21.38 3.23
CA LEU A 375 10.63 -22.07 4.04
C LEU A 375 9.55 -22.59 3.09
N ASP A 376 9.58 -23.90 2.80
CA ASP A 376 8.58 -24.53 1.95
C ASP A 376 7.42 -25.04 2.80
N LEU A 377 6.40 -24.19 2.98
CA LEU A 377 5.17 -24.54 3.69
C LEU A 377 4.16 -25.21 2.76
N LYS A 378 4.49 -25.41 1.48
CA LYS A 378 3.69 -26.28 0.64
C LYS A 378 3.98 -27.70 1.15
N GLY A 379 2.97 -28.34 1.74
CA GLY A 379 3.00 -29.78 1.88
C GLY A 379 3.08 -30.45 0.50
N PRO A 380 3.06 -31.79 0.41
CA PRO A 380 3.15 -32.46 -0.87
C PRO A 380 2.03 -31.92 -1.74
N SER A 381 2.38 -31.43 -2.94
CA SER A 381 1.43 -30.82 -3.87
C SER A 381 0.19 -31.69 -3.91
N THR A 382 -0.96 -31.13 -3.49
CA THR A 382 -2.19 -31.90 -3.43
C THR A 382 -2.52 -32.33 -4.85
N THR A 383 -2.32 -33.61 -5.16
CA THR A 383 -2.69 -34.18 -6.44
C THR A 383 -4.18 -34.46 -6.46
N CYS A 384 -4.81 -34.38 -7.62
CA CYS A 384 -6.17 -34.86 -7.77
C CYS A 384 -6.26 -36.34 -7.36
N THR A 385 -7.14 -36.61 -6.40
CA THR A 385 -7.56 -37.94 -5.97
C THR A 385 -9.07 -38.07 -6.18
N GLU A 386 -9.61 -39.29 -6.13
CA GLU A 386 -11.05 -39.52 -6.38
C GLU A 386 -11.96 -38.72 -5.42
N ASP A 387 -11.49 -38.42 -4.21
CA ASP A 387 -12.23 -37.67 -3.17
C ASP A 387 -11.87 -36.18 -3.09
N SER A 388 -11.02 -35.68 -4.00
CA SER A 388 -10.56 -34.29 -3.98
C SER A 388 -11.69 -33.26 -4.18
N CYS A 389 -12.73 -33.64 -4.93
CA CYS A 389 -13.87 -32.78 -5.23
C CYS A 389 -15.17 -33.48 -4.86
N SER A 390 -16.03 -32.80 -4.10
CA SER A 390 -17.32 -33.35 -3.68
C SER A 390 -18.35 -33.32 -4.82
N ASN A 391 -19.43 -34.10 -4.69
CA ASN A 391 -20.60 -34.05 -5.58
C ASN A 391 -20.30 -34.15 -7.08
N GLN A 392 -19.31 -34.97 -7.45
CA GLN A 392 -18.86 -35.19 -8.83
C GLN A 392 -18.25 -33.93 -9.50
N GLY A 393 -17.78 -32.98 -8.70
CA GLY A 393 -16.94 -31.88 -9.19
C GLY A 393 -15.69 -32.41 -9.87
N VAL A 394 -15.28 -31.79 -10.97
CA VAL A 394 -14.12 -32.24 -11.74
C VAL A 394 -12.86 -31.71 -11.07
N CYS A 395 -11.99 -32.60 -10.60
CA CYS A 395 -10.70 -32.20 -10.07
C CYS A 395 -9.73 -31.85 -11.21
N LEU A 396 -9.20 -30.63 -11.18
CA LEU A 396 -8.24 -30.10 -12.14
C LEU A 396 -6.89 -29.91 -11.46
N GLN A 397 -5.88 -30.63 -11.94
CA GLN A 397 -4.51 -30.50 -11.45
C GLN A 397 -3.89 -29.17 -11.91
N GLN A 398 -3.33 -28.42 -10.97
CA GLN A 398 -2.59 -27.19 -11.20
C GLN A 398 -1.12 -27.34 -10.77
N TRP A 399 -0.27 -26.39 -11.20
CA TRP A 399 1.14 -26.35 -10.81
C TRP A 399 1.37 -26.17 -9.30
N GLU A 400 0.39 -25.63 -8.57
CA GLU A 400 0.47 -25.35 -7.13
C GLU A 400 -0.54 -26.15 -6.27
N GLY A 401 -1.20 -27.18 -6.82
CA GLY A 401 -2.21 -27.98 -6.12
C GLY A 401 -3.31 -28.48 -7.07
N PHE A 402 -4.55 -28.65 -6.58
CA PHE A 402 -5.71 -28.93 -7.43
C PHE A 402 -6.85 -27.92 -7.19
N SER A 403 -7.74 -27.75 -8.17
CA SER A 403 -8.99 -26.99 -8.05
C SER A 403 -10.17 -27.85 -8.46
N CYS A 404 -11.37 -27.57 -7.95
CA CYS A 404 -12.58 -28.26 -8.37
C CYS A 404 -13.41 -27.40 -9.31
N ASP A 405 -13.75 -27.95 -10.48
CA ASP A 405 -14.76 -27.39 -11.36
C ASP A 405 -16.13 -27.95 -10.96
N CYS A 406 -16.96 -27.06 -10.42
CA CYS A 406 -18.28 -27.37 -9.92
C CYS A 406 -19.40 -27.02 -10.91
N THR A 407 -19.08 -26.55 -12.13
CA THR A 407 -20.06 -26.01 -13.10
C THR A 407 -21.12 -27.02 -13.53
N MET A 408 -20.79 -28.31 -13.50
CA MET A 408 -21.70 -29.42 -13.82
C MET A 408 -22.33 -30.04 -12.57
N THR A 409 -22.14 -29.43 -11.39
CA THR A 409 -22.74 -29.83 -10.12
C THR A 409 -23.79 -28.81 -9.69
N SER A 410 -24.71 -29.20 -8.81
CA SER A 410 -25.65 -28.27 -8.15
C SER A 410 -25.05 -27.60 -6.90
N TYR A 411 -23.72 -27.64 -6.78
CA TYR A 411 -22.98 -27.19 -5.62
C TYR A 411 -21.93 -26.16 -6.04
N GLY A 412 -21.70 -25.17 -5.18
CA GLY A 412 -20.66 -24.16 -5.32
C GLY A 412 -19.50 -24.40 -4.35
N GLY A 413 -18.63 -23.39 -4.25
CA GLY A 413 -17.50 -23.40 -3.32
C GLY A 413 -16.23 -24.05 -3.89
N THR A 414 -15.14 -23.97 -3.13
CA THR A 414 -13.80 -24.41 -3.58
C THR A 414 -13.67 -25.91 -3.80
N TYR A 415 -14.56 -26.72 -3.21
CA TYR A 415 -14.55 -28.19 -3.30
C TYR A 415 -15.90 -28.78 -3.72
N CYS A 416 -16.80 -27.97 -4.29
CA CYS A 416 -18.14 -28.37 -4.73
C CYS A 416 -19.00 -28.98 -3.61
N SER A 417 -18.92 -28.42 -2.41
CA SER A 417 -19.65 -28.90 -1.22
C SER A 417 -20.72 -27.92 -0.72
N ASP A 418 -20.75 -26.69 -1.22
CA ASP A 418 -21.73 -25.69 -0.81
C ASP A 418 -23.02 -25.86 -1.61
N ARG A 419 -24.19 -25.94 -0.97
CA ARG A 419 -25.47 -26.03 -1.71
C ARG A 419 -25.83 -24.67 -2.32
N GLU A 420 -25.94 -24.59 -3.64
CA GLU A 420 -26.54 -23.43 -4.30
C GLU A 420 -28.07 -23.53 -4.27
N TYR A 421 -28.73 -22.54 -3.66
CA TYR A 421 -30.19 -22.42 -3.73
C TYR A 421 -30.58 -21.75 -5.06
N PRO A 422 -31.55 -22.30 -5.82
CA PRO A 422 -32.04 -21.66 -7.03
C PRO A 422 -32.70 -20.31 -6.71
N GLN A 423 -32.29 -19.26 -7.42
CA GLN A 423 -32.91 -17.93 -7.39
C GLN A 423 -34.32 -17.97 -7.99
N SER A 424 -35.31 -18.36 -7.20
CA SER A 424 -36.72 -18.07 -7.48
C SER A 424 -37.55 -18.10 -6.19
N LEU A 425 -37.41 -17.04 -5.38
CA LEU A 425 -38.40 -16.46 -4.45
C LEU A 425 -37.64 -15.56 -3.47
N ALA A 426 -37.56 -14.27 -3.79
CA ALA A 426 -37.11 -13.25 -2.84
C ALA A 426 -38.14 -12.11 -2.84
N SER A 427 -39.27 -12.34 -2.18
CA SER A 427 -40.03 -11.28 -1.54
C SER A 427 -39.85 -11.42 -0.03
N GLU A 428 -39.32 -10.36 0.58
CA GLU A 428 -39.21 -10.11 2.03
C GLU A 428 -38.32 -11.07 2.84
N VAL A 429 -37.11 -10.61 3.20
CA VAL A 429 -36.66 -10.36 4.60
C VAL A 429 -35.35 -9.55 4.57
N GLN A 430 -35.22 -8.66 5.55
CA GLN A 430 -34.20 -7.64 5.75
C GLN A 430 -32.75 -8.15 5.90
N ALA A 431 -31.83 -7.34 5.36
CA ALA A 431 -30.51 -6.98 5.87
C ALA A 431 -29.53 -8.11 6.30
N ALA A 432 -28.49 -8.33 5.49
CA ALA A 432 -27.12 -8.55 5.97
C ALA A 432 -26.10 -8.27 4.85
N ALA A 433 -24.90 -7.85 5.26
CA ALA A 433 -23.89 -7.16 4.47
C ALA A 433 -23.30 -7.94 3.28
N VAL A 434 -22.98 -7.18 2.24
CA VAL A 434 -22.28 -7.57 1.01
C VAL A 434 -20.79 -7.81 1.32
N ILE A 435 -20.30 -9.03 1.09
CA ILE A 435 -18.87 -9.33 0.96
C ILE A 435 -18.50 -9.18 -0.51
N THR A 436 -17.78 -8.11 -0.84
CA THR A 436 -17.16 -7.87 -2.14
C THR A 436 -15.82 -8.58 -2.22
N LEU A 437 -15.77 -9.74 -2.88
CA LEU A 437 -14.54 -10.26 -3.49
C LEU A 437 -14.57 -9.89 -4.97
N HIS A 438 -13.53 -9.21 -5.41
CA HIS A 438 -13.25 -8.92 -6.81
C HIS A 438 -11.81 -9.33 -7.07
N ALA A 439 -11.62 -10.15 -8.09
CA ALA A 439 -10.52 -9.99 -9.04
C ALA A 439 -11.01 -10.48 -10.41
N ILE A 440 -11.28 -9.50 -11.28
CA ILE A 440 -11.29 -9.54 -12.75
C ILE A 440 -9.80 -9.72 -13.18
N GLY A 441 -9.34 -10.28 -14.30
CA GLY A 441 -9.82 -10.71 -15.62
C GLY A 441 -8.55 -11.07 -16.43
N TRP A 442 -8.58 -11.76 -17.57
CA TRP A 442 -8.79 -11.22 -18.93
C TRP A 442 -8.78 -12.38 -19.95
N LEU A 443 -9.79 -12.54 -20.84
CA LEU A 443 -9.88 -12.09 -22.26
C LEU A 443 -8.96 -12.89 -23.24
N LEU A 444 -9.27 -13.24 -24.50
CA LEU A 444 -10.27 -12.85 -25.52
C LEU A 444 -10.19 -13.82 -26.74
N LEU A 445 -11.35 -14.08 -27.37
CA LEU A 445 -11.67 -14.26 -28.81
C LEU A 445 -10.67 -14.92 -29.82
N LYS A 446 -11.19 -15.88 -30.62
CA LYS A 446 -11.62 -15.65 -32.03
C LYS A 446 -12.17 -16.90 -32.75
N HIS A 447 -13.29 -16.68 -33.43
CA HIS A 447 -13.77 -17.23 -34.71
C HIS A 447 -14.99 -18.17 -34.75
N LEU A 448 -15.96 -17.67 -35.54
CA LEU A 448 -17.24 -18.18 -36.06
C LEU A 448 -18.47 -17.98 -35.18
#